data_AF-A0A9E3F3I5-F1
#
_entry.id   AF-A0A9E3F3I5-F1
#
_cell.length_a   1.000
_cell.length_b   1.000
_cell.length_c   1.000
_cell.angle_alpha   90.00
_cell.angle_beta   90.00
_cell.angle_gamma   90.00
#
_symmetry.space_group_name_H-M   'P 1'
#
loop_
_entity.id
_entity.type
_entity.pdbx_description
1 polymer ?
#
loop_
_entity_poly.entity_id
_entity_poly.type
_entity_poly.pdbx_seq_one_letter_code
_entity_poly.pdbx_strand_id
1 'polypeptide(L)'
;MLLLSASSIPKNERVQIGHNTADLAYPGTIKVMDELEARTLAELQGIIAVLQELTGLPSRWSGRVELVPGADFKGKKRFTCDIQIDAALAERDARWPTLIHEALHSLSVGYVGTDYRAFRGWEEGVVEQLQRLLRPLVLVKLDVVTAAGAFRDSERPYGVFIEALETLRRHLEAPVGGDGATEFYVDLLKHPIRERPGVVLAAGYQLPVARRVLFMQAFSAANAVLTRNVMP
;
A
#
# COMPACT_ATOMS: atom_id res chain seq x y z
N MET A 1 -28.60 22.49 60.44
CA MET A 1 -29.78 23.29 60.07
C MET A 1 -29.33 24.41 59.13
N LEU A 2 -29.39 24.15 57.82
CA LEU A 2 -29.59 25.11 56.72
C LEU A 2 -29.45 24.33 55.39
N LEU A 3 -30.61 24.18 54.73
CA LEU A 3 -30.85 23.52 53.45
C LEU A 3 -30.79 24.56 52.33
N LEU A 4 -30.05 24.29 51.25
CA LEU A 4 -30.18 24.94 49.93
C LEU A 4 -29.75 23.87 48.91
N SER A 5 -30.64 23.06 48.31
CA SER A 5 -31.55 23.35 47.18
C SER A 5 -30.89 24.05 46.01
N ALA A 6 -30.58 23.30 44.95
CA ALA A 6 -30.24 23.83 43.63
C ALA A 6 -30.96 23.03 42.54
N SER A 7 -31.70 23.79 41.72
CA SER A 7 -32.65 23.37 40.69
C SER A 7 -32.09 22.50 39.58
N SER A 8 -32.92 21.56 39.14
CA SER A 8 -32.79 20.81 37.89
C SER A 8 -33.15 21.68 36.67
N ILE A 9 -32.26 21.74 35.70
CA ILE A 9 -32.50 22.31 34.36
C ILE A 9 -33.08 21.18 33.47
N PRO A 10 -34.20 21.39 32.76
CA PRO A 10 -34.75 20.38 31.86
C PRO A 10 -33.86 20.21 30.62
N LYS A 11 -33.63 18.96 30.24
CA LYS A 11 -32.85 18.56 29.05
C LYS A 11 -33.66 18.87 27.78
N ASN A 12 -33.05 19.60 26.86
CA ASN A 12 -33.55 19.80 25.50
C ASN A 12 -33.66 18.46 24.76
N GLU A 13 -34.89 18.12 24.39
CA GLU A 13 -35.25 16.97 23.58
C GLU A 13 -34.82 17.24 22.12
N ARG A 14 -33.75 16.58 21.67
CA ARG A 14 -33.33 16.63 20.26
C ARG A 14 -34.30 15.80 19.42
N VAL A 15 -35.09 16.47 18.59
CA VAL A 15 -35.87 15.85 17.52
C VAL A 15 -34.89 15.18 16.53
N GLN A 16 -34.87 13.84 16.52
CA GLN A 16 -34.21 13.07 15.48
C GLN A 16 -35.10 13.09 14.22
N ILE A 17 -34.75 13.94 13.25
CA ILE A 17 -35.30 13.83 11.90
C ILE A 17 -34.58 12.68 11.21
N GLY A 18 -35.19 11.50 11.25
CA GLY A 18 -34.74 10.33 10.51
C GLY A 18 -34.93 10.54 9.01
N HIS A 19 -33.93 11.12 8.35
CA HIS A 19 -33.84 11.07 6.90
C HIS A 19 -33.35 9.68 6.47
N ASN A 20 -34.32 8.79 6.27
CA ASN A 20 -34.09 7.49 5.67
C ASN A 20 -33.74 7.70 4.18
N THR A 21 -32.45 7.76 3.86
CA THR A 21 -31.89 8.03 2.52
C THR A 21 -31.59 6.75 1.75
N ALA A 22 -32.10 5.60 2.19
CA ALA A 22 -31.66 4.29 1.72
C ALA A 22 -32.19 3.84 0.34
N ASP A 23 -33.17 4.51 -0.29
CA ASP A 23 -33.94 3.88 -1.39
C ASP A 23 -34.08 4.67 -2.70
N LEU A 24 -33.18 5.59 -3.01
CA LEU A 24 -33.16 6.27 -4.33
C LEU A 24 -31.90 5.97 -5.15
N ALA A 25 -31.44 4.72 -5.13
CA ALA A 25 -30.49 4.25 -6.13
C ALA A 25 -31.22 4.15 -7.48
N TYR A 26 -30.99 5.12 -8.37
CA TYR A 26 -31.47 5.04 -9.75
C TYR A 26 -30.95 3.75 -10.41
N PRO A 27 -31.79 2.97 -11.10
CA PRO A 27 -31.39 1.69 -11.69
C PRO A 27 -30.23 1.78 -12.70
N GLY A 28 -29.94 2.97 -13.24
CA GLY A 28 -28.75 3.21 -14.07
C GLY A 28 -27.43 3.17 -13.28
N THR A 29 -27.43 3.55 -12.00
CA THR A 29 -26.21 3.62 -11.16
C THR A 29 -25.67 2.24 -10.82
N ILE A 30 -26.56 1.26 -10.59
CA ILE A 30 -26.16 -0.11 -10.24
C ILE A 30 -25.40 -0.76 -11.41
N LYS A 31 -25.96 -0.65 -12.62
CA LYS A 31 -25.35 -1.26 -13.82
C LYS A 31 -23.97 -0.68 -14.15
N VAL A 32 -23.78 0.63 -14.02
CA VAL A 32 -22.49 1.28 -14.29
C VAL A 32 -21.41 0.81 -13.29
N MET A 33 -21.78 0.64 -12.02
CA MET A 33 -20.85 0.14 -11.01
C MET A 33 -20.41 -1.30 -11.30
N ASP A 34 -21.35 -2.16 -11.73
CA ASP A 34 -21.03 -3.55 -12.09
C ASP A 34 -20.04 -3.64 -13.27
N GLU A 35 -20.21 -2.80 -14.30
CA GLU A 35 -19.30 -2.74 -15.45
C GLU A 35 -17.90 -2.22 -15.04
N LEU A 36 -17.85 -1.23 -14.15
CA LEU A 36 -16.61 -0.66 -13.64
C LEU A 36 -15.85 -1.66 -12.74
N GLU A 37 -16.56 -2.38 -11.88
CA GLU A 37 -15.99 -3.42 -11.03
C GLU A 37 -15.47 -4.58 -11.87
N ALA A 38 -16.23 -5.04 -12.88
CA ALA A 38 -15.80 -6.07 -13.81
C ALA A 38 -14.53 -5.68 -14.59
N ARG A 39 -14.45 -4.41 -15.04
CA ARG A 39 -13.21 -3.88 -15.66
C ARG A 39 -12.05 -3.91 -14.67
N THR A 40 -12.24 -3.39 -13.46
CA THR A 40 -11.20 -3.31 -12.43
C THR A 40 -10.70 -4.71 -12.05
N LEU A 41 -11.61 -5.69 -11.99
CA LEU A 41 -11.28 -7.10 -11.76
C LEU A 41 -10.36 -7.65 -12.87
N ALA A 42 -10.71 -7.43 -14.14
CA ALA A 42 -9.92 -7.88 -15.28
C ALA A 42 -8.52 -7.21 -15.31
N GLU A 43 -8.46 -5.90 -15.00
CA GLU A 43 -7.20 -5.16 -14.88
C GLU A 43 -6.31 -5.76 -13.78
N LEU A 44 -6.85 -6.04 -12.60
CA LEU A 44 -6.11 -6.68 -11.50
C LEU A 44 -5.62 -8.09 -11.84
N GLN A 45 -6.43 -8.89 -12.55
CA GLN A 45 -6.01 -10.20 -13.03
C GLN A 45 -4.79 -10.10 -13.95
N GLY A 46 -4.83 -9.17 -14.92
CA GLY A 46 -3.70 -8.91 -15.81
C GLY A 46 -2.46 -8.42 -15.06
N ILE A 47 -2.61 -7.42 -14.19
CA ILE A 47 -1.53 -6.89 -13.36
C ILE A 47 -0.88 -8.00 -12.53
N ILE A 48 -1.68 -8.82 -11.85
CA ILE A 48 -1.16 -9.88 -10.99
C ILE A 48 -0.41 -10.91 -11.82
N ALA A 49 -0.96 -11.36 -12.95
CA ALA A 49 -0.28 -12.32 -13.82
C ALA A 49 1.11 -11.80 -14.25
N VAL A 50 1.19 -10.53 -14.66
CA VAL A 50 2.46 -9.88 -15.03
C VAL A 50 3.40 -9.74 -13.84
N LEU A 51 2.91 -9.33 -12.67
CA LEU A 51 3.75 -9.21 -11.47
C LEU A 51 4.29 -10.58 -11.01
N GLN A 52 3.50 -11.65 -11.09
CA GLN A 52 3.96 -13.00 -10.79
C GLN A 52 5.07 -13.43 -11.77
N GLU A 53 4.94 -13.10 -13.05
CA GLU A 53 6.00 -13.32 -14.06
C GLU A 53 7.28 -12.55 -13.69
N LEU A 54 7.16 -11.24 -13.41
CA LEU A 54 8.30 -10.36 -13.18
C LEU A 54 9.03 -10.63 -11.85
N THR A 55 8.32 -11.12 -10.84
CA THR A 55 8.88 -11.31 -9.48
C THR A 55 9.15 -12.78 -9.13
N GLY A 56 8.54 -13.72 -9.87
CA GLY A 56 8.55 -15.14 -9.54
C GLY A 56 7.76 -15.50 -8.26
N LEU A 57 7.02 -14.55 -7.68
CA LEU A 57 6.27 -14.76 -6.44
C LEU A 57 4.81 -15.12 -6.72
N PRO A 58 4.20 -16.06 -5.97
CA PRO A 58 2.79 -16.35 -6.10
C PRO A 58 1.93 -15.24 -5.47
N SER A 59 0.78 -14.95 -6.07
CA SER A 59 -0.21 -14.05 -5.48
C SER A 59 -1.10 -14.78 -4.47
N ARG A 60 -1.42 -14.10 -3.37
CA ARG A 60 -2.44 -14.52 -2.41
C ARG A 60 -3.76 -13.76 -2.56
N TRP A 61 -3.92 -12.97 -3.62
CA TRP A 61 -5.18 -12.26 -3.87
C TRP A 61 -6.35 -13.26 -3.97
N SER A 62 -7.47 -12.94 -3.34
CA SER A 62 -8.65 -13.81 -3.31
C SER A 62 -9.42 -13.86 -4.64
N GLY A 63 -9.00 -13.06 -5.64
CA GLY A 63 -9.73 -12.87 -6.89
C GLY A 63 -10.95 -11.96 -6.75
N ARG A 64 -11.05 -11.20 -5.64
CA ARG A 64 -12.16 -10.28 -5.37
C ARG A 64 -11.66 -8.84 -5.32
N VAL A 65 -12.39 -7.96 -5.98
CA VAL A 65 -12.26 -6.50 -5.87
C VAL A 65 -13.61 -5.92 -5.48
N GLU A 66 -13.60 -4.82 -4.72
CA GLU A 66 -14.78 -4.09 -4.30
C GLU A 66 -14.55 -2.60 -4.56
N LEU A 67 -15.48 -1.96 -5.28
CA LEU A 67 -15.45 -0.51 -5.45
C LEU A 67 -16.21 0.17 -4.31
N VAL A 68 -15.55 1.08 -3.60
CA VAL A 68 -16.09 1.74 -2.41
C VAL A 68 -16.36 3.22 -2.72
N PRO A 69 -17.62 3.64 -2.88
CA PRO A 69 -17.95 5.05 -3.12
C PRO A 69 -17.61 5.92 -1.91
N GLY A 70 -16.89 7.03 -2.14
CA GLY A 70 -16.56 7.99 -1.09
C GLY A 70 -15.57 7.45 -0.05
N ALA A 71 -14.71 6.52 -0.44
CA ALA A 71 -13.66 5.98 0.41
C ALA A 71 -12.70 7.07 0.89
N ASP A 72 -12.20 6.94 2.12
CA ASP A 72 -11.12 7.76 2.70
C ASP A 72 -9.72 7.26 2.30
N PHE A 73 -9.65 6.26 1.42
CA PHE A 73 -8.45 5.66 0.87
C PHE A 73 -8.55 5.55 -0.65
N LYS A 74 -7.42 5.46 -1.33
CA LYS A 74 -7.36 5.23 -2.80
C LYS A 74 -7.51 3.75 -3.15
N GLY A 75 -6.73 2.92 -2.45
CA GLY A 75 -6.74 1.47 -2.54
C GLY A 75 -6.45 0.88 -1.17
N LYS A 76 -6.87 -0.36 -0.97
CA LYS A 76 -6.61 -1.09 0.25
C LYS A 76 -6.71 -2.60 0.03
N LYS A 77 -5.59 -3.30 0.22
CA LYS A 77 -5.59 -4.76 0.36
C LYS A 77 -6.00 -5.15 1.78
N ARG A 78 -7.15 -5.80 1.94
CA ARG A 78 -7.58 -6.37 3.22
C ARG A 78 -6.75 -7.62 3.57
N PHE A 79 -6.67 -7.97 4.85
CA PHE A 79 -5.97 -9.18 5.31
C PHE A 79 -6.71 -10.49 4.93
N THR A 80 -7.99 -10.39 4.57
CA THR A 80 -8.78 -11.40 3.84
C THR A 80 -8.36 -11.56 2.38
N CYS A 81 -7.34 -10.81 1.96
CA CYS A 81 -6.71 -10.82 0.66
C CYS A 81 -7.55 -10.38 -0.53
N ASP A 82 -8.73 -9.81 -0.32
CA ASP A 82 -9.41 -9.00 -1.33
C ASP A 82 -8.83 -7.58 -1.41
N ILE A 83 -9.19 -6.84 -2.46
CA ILE A 83 -8.74 -5.48 -2.72
C ILE A 83 -9.96 -4.54 -2.78
N GLN A 84 -9.90 -3.42 -2.07
CA GLN A 84 -10.88 -2.34 -2.17
C GLN A 84 -10.26 -1.16 -2.91
N ILE A 85 -11.03 -0.50 -3.77
CA ILE A 85 -10.60 0.69 -4.54
C ILE A 85 -11.65 1.78 -4.40
N ASP A 86 -11.24 3.03 -4.27
CA ASP A 86 -12.16 4.17 -4.38
C ASP A 86 -12.82 4.17 -5.76
N ALA A 87 -14.15 4.11 -5.79
CA ALA A 87 -14.91 4.10 -7.04
C ALA A 87 -14.57 5.29 -7.95
N ALA A 88 -14.32 6.48 -7.38
CA ALA A 88 -13.96 7.66 -8.16
C ALA A 88 -12.54 7.57 -8.75
N LEU A 89 -11.63 6.83 -8.10
CA LEU A 89 -10.30 6.57 -8.63
C LEU A 89 -10.35 5.56 -9.78
N ALA A 90 -11.19 4.53 -9.68
CA ALA A 90 -11.30 3.44 -10.67
C ALA A 90 -11.66 3.93 -12.09
N GLU A 91 -12.22 5.13 -12.23
CA GLU A 91 -12.52 5.76 -13.52
C GLU A 91 -11.35 6.51 -14.14
N ARG A 92 -10.24 6.70 -13.42
CA ARG A 92 -9.12 7.57 -13.80
C ARG A 92 -7.87 6.76 -14.10
N ASP A 93 -6.97 7.30 -14.91
CA ASP A 93 -5.66 6.65 -15.17
C ASP A 93 -4.80 6.54 -13.90
N ALA A 94 -5.02 7.44 -12.93
CA ALA A 94 -4.38 7.37 -11.62
C ALA A 94 -4.70 6.06 -10.86
N ARG A 95 -5.66 5.24 -11.31
CA ARG A 95 -5.89 3.90 -10.75
C ARG A 95 -4.71 2.96 -10.96
N TRP A 96 -3.96 3.08 -12.07
CA TRP A 96 -2.93 2.10 -12.43
C TRP A 96 -1.84 1.95 -11.36
N PRO A 97 -1.20 3.04 -10.85
CA PRO A 97 -0.27 2.93 -9.73
C PRO A 97 -0.91 2.27 -8.51
N THR A 98 -2.14 2.63 -8.15
CA THR A 98 -2.84 2.07 -6.99
C THR A 98 -3.15 0.59 -7.16
N LEU A 99 -3.68 0.15 -8.30
CA LEU A 99 -3.94 -1.27 -8.57
C LEU A 99 -2.65 -2.09 -8.51
N ILE A 100 -1.55 -1.57 -9.06
CA ILE A 100 -0.23 -2.23 -9.00
C ILE A 100 0.28 -2.29 -7.56
N HIS A 101 0.13 -1.22 -6.78
CA HIS A 101 0.48 -1.17 -5.36
C HIS A 101 -0.27 -2.24 -4.55
N GLU A 102 -1.61 -2.27 -4.65
CA GLU A 102 -2.43 -3.27 -3.94
C GLU A 102 -2.16 -4.70 -4.42
N ALA A 103 -1.88 -4.88 -5.71
CA ALA A 103 -1.48 -6.17 -6.26
C ALA A 103 -0.15 -6.64 -5.67
N LEU A 104 0.85 -5.77 -5.52
CA LEU A 104 2.14 -6.11 -4.92
C LEU A 104 2.04 -6.55 -3.46
N HIS A 105 1.16 -5.95 -2.65
CA HIS A 105 0.86 -6.48 -1.31
C HIS A 105 0.32 -7.93 -1.35
N SER A 106 -0.32 -8.33 -2.47
CA SER A 106 -0.79 -9.70 -2.65
C SER A 106 0.34 -10.72 -2.88
N LEU A 107 1.52 -10.27 -3.31
CA LEU A 107 2.70 -11.11 -3.51
C LEU A 107 3.63 -11.10 -2.27
N SER A 108 3.53 -10.08 -1.41
CA SER A 108 4.34 -9.85 -0.20
C SER A 108 4.33 -11.01 0.80
N VAL A 109 5.39 -11.81 0.95
CA VAL A 109 5.37 -12.97 1.86
C VAL A 109 5.02 -12.55 3.31
N GLY A 110 4.18 -13.34 3.99
CA GLY A 110 3.80 -13.08 5.39
C GLY A 110 2.93 -11.85 5.61
N TYR A 111 2.14 -11.40 4.61
CA TYR A 111 1.20 -10.28 4.77
C TYR A 111 0.06 -10.61 5.75
N VAL A 112 0.30 -10.35 7.04
CA VAL A 112 -0.65 -10.53 8.14
C VAL A 112 -0.81 -9.23 8.92
N GLY A 113 -1.99 -9.01 9.50
CA GLY A 113 -2.34 -7.71 10.06
C GLY A 113 -1.51 -7.25 11.25
N THR A 114 -1.02 -8.17 12.09
CA THR A 114 -0.14 -7.84 13.22
C THR A 114 1.20 -7.32 12.74
N ASP A 115 1.82 -8.02 11.79
CA ASP A 115 3.15 -7.72 11.29
C ASP A 115 3.13 -6.47 10.42
N TYR A 116 2.12 -6.34 9.55
CA TYR A 116 1.89 -5.13 8.77
C TYR A 116 1.81 -3.90 9.67
N ARG A 117 1.04 -3.95 10.78
CA ARG A 117 0.92 -2.81 11.70
C ARG A 117 2.22 -2.49 12.44
N ALA A 118 3.04 -3.49 12.76
CA ALA A 118 4.30 -3.29 13.47
C ALA A 118 5.43 -2.81 12.54
N PHE A 119 5.36 -3.17 11.25
CA PHE A 119 6.41 -2.94 10.26
C PHE A 119 5.86 -2.25 9.01
N ARG A 120 4.90 -1.33 9.20
CA ARG A 120 4.16 -0.69 8.10
C ARG A 120 5.10 0.02 7.13
N GLY A 121 6.03 0.83 7.63
CA GLY A 121 6.96 1.57 6.77
C GLY A 121 7.84 0.66 5.92
N TRP A 122 8.22 -0.51 6.45
CA TRP A 122 8.92 -1.55 5.69
C TRP A 122 8.06 -2.16 4.58
N GLU A 123 6.77 -2.43 4.83
CA GLU A 123 5.87 -2.94 3.79
C GLU A 123 5.58 -1.89 2.72
N GLU A 124 5.06 -0.73 3.14
CA GLU A 124 4.65 0.34 2.22
C GLU A 124 5.82 0.85 1.39
N GLY A 125 7.00 1.04 2.00
CA GLY A 125 8.18 1.49 1.29
C GLY A 125 8.67 0.49 0.23
N VAL A 126 8.60 -0.82 0.51
CA VAL A 126 8.97 -1.85 -0.46
C VAL A 126 7.96 -1.91 -1.60
N VAL A 127 6.66 -1.96 -1.27
CA VAL A 127 5.59 -2.10 -2.26
C VAL A 127 5.49 -0.87 -3.15
N GLU A 128 5.54 0.33 -2.59
CA GLU A 128 5.50 1.57 -3.37
C GLU A 128 6.73 1.71 -4.29
N GLN A 129 7.93 1.39 -3.81
CA GLN A 129 9.11 1.50 -4.64
C GLN A 129 9.11 0.46 -5.77
N LEU A 130 8.65 -0.77 -5.50
CA LEU A 130 8.43 -1.78 -6.56
C LEU A 130 7.36 -1.35 -7.55
N GLN A 131 6.28 -0.74 -7.08
CA GLN A 131 5.24 -0.19 -7.94
C GLN A 131 5.86 0.77 -8.95
N ARG A 132 6.73 1.70 -8.52
CA ARG A 132 7.38 2.67 -9.42
C ARG A 132 8.33 2.02 -10.40
N LEU A 133 9.15 1.08 -9.93
CA LEU A 133 10.15 0.38 -10.73
C LEU A 133 9.50 -0.52 -11.79
N LEU A 134 8.43 -1.24 -11.42
CA LEU A 134 7.79 -2.24 -12.29
C LEU A 134 6.65 -1.67 -13.14
N ARG A 135 6.01 -0.56 -12.75
CA ARG A 135 4.85 0.00 -13.46
C ARG A 135 5.09 0.18 -14.97
N PRO A 136 6.21 0.76 -15.45
CA PRO A 136 6.42 0.89 -16.89
C PRO A 136 6.36 -0.46 -17.62
N LEU A 137 6.97 -1.50 -17.05
CA LEU A 137 6.96 -2.85 -17.62
C LEU A 137 5.57 -3.49 -17.56
N VAL A 138 4.85 -3.30 -16.45
CA VAL A 138 3.47 -3.79 -16.30
C VAL A 138 2.56 -3.16 -17.35
N LEU A 139 2.60 -1.83 -17.49
CA LEU A 139 1.75 -1.12 -18.45
C LEU A 139 2.05 -1.52 -19.90
N VAL A 140 3.34 -1.69 -20.26
CA VAL A 140 3.74 -2.18 -21.57
C VAL A 140 3.22 -3.60 -21.83
N LYS A 141 3.35 -4.51 -20.86
CA LYS A 141 2.86 -5.90 -21.00
C LYS A 141 1.33 -6.01 -21.09
N LEU A 142 0.60 -5.02 -20.59
CA LEU A 142 -0.86 -4.95 -20.66
C LEU A 142 -1.37 -4.10 -21.84
N ASP A 143 -0.47 -3.61 -22.71
CA ASP A 143 -0.78 -2.70 -23.82
C ASP A 143 -1.55 -1.44 -23.37
N VAL A 144 -1.20 -0.91 -22.20
CA VAL A 144 -1.82 0.27 -21.62
C VAL A 144 -1.01 1.51 -21.95
N VAL A 145 -1.64 2.45 -22.65
CA VAL A 145 -1.06 3.76 -22.96
C VAL A 145 -1.61 4.81 -21.99
N THR A 146 -0.74 5.45 -21.23
CA THR A 146 -1.11 6.58 -20.35
C THR A 146 -0.27 7.82 -20.64
N ALA A 147 -0.77 9.00 -20.28
CA ALA A 147 -0.03 10.25 -20.44
C ALA A 147 1.17 10.33 -19.49
N ALA A 148 2.29 10.90 -19.96
CA ALA A 148 3.59 10.99 -19.27
C ALA A 148 3.61 11.79 -17.93
N GLY A 149 2.45 12.22 -17.42
CA GLY A 149 2.31 12.92 -16.15
C GLY A 149 1.18 12.42 -15.25
N ALA A 150 0.47 11.35 -15.65
CA ALA A 150 -0.77 10.92 -15.00
C ALA A 150 -0.61 10.50 -13.51
N PHE A 151 0.63 10.32 -13.03
CA PHE A 151 0.92 9.67 -11.74
C PHE A 151 1.59 10.59 -10.70
N ARG A 152 1.92 11.85 -11.02
CA ARG A 152 2.73 12.71 -10.13
C ARG A 152 2.05 13.01 -8.77
N ASP A 153 0.72 13.06 -8.73
CA ASP A 153 -0.03 13.39 -7.52
C ASP A 153 -0.37 12.16 -6.67
N SER A 154 -0.24 10.94 -7.22
CA SER A 154 -0.49 9.70 -6.48
C SER A 154 0.67 9.25 -5.59
N GLU A 155 1.88 9.75 -5.82
CA GLU A 155 3.14 9.19 -5.30
C GLU A 155 3.68 9.84 -4.01
N ARG A 156 2.95 10.75 -3.37
CA ARG A 156 3.55 11.61 -2.31
C ARG A 156 3.65 11.04 -0.88
N PRO A 157 2.70 10.24 -0.34
CA PRO A 157 2.71 9.95 1.10
C PRO A 157 3.86 9.04 1.55
N TYR A 158 4.41 8.23 0.65
CA TYR A 158 5.37 7.18 0.99
C TYR A 158 6.85 7.56 0.79
N GLY A 159 7.14 8.79 0.35
CA GLY A 159 8.49 9.23 0.02
C GLY A 159 9.50 9.00 1.14
N VAL A 160 9.11 9.24 2.40
CA VAL A 160 9.99 9.06 3.56
C VAL A 160 10.42 7.60 3.79
N PHE A 161 9.55 6.63 3.51
CA PHE A 161 9.90 5.21 3.64
C PHE A 161 10.80 4.77 2.49
N ILE A 162 10.53 5.24 1.28
CA ILE A 162 11.37 4.97 0.10
C ILE A 162 12.77 5.55 0.33
N GLU A 163 12.90 6.80 0.77
CA GLU A 163 14.18 7.43 1.05
C GLU A 163 14.99 6.68 2.11
N ALA A 164 14.33 6.21 3.17
CA ALA A 164 14.95 5.39 4.20
C ALA A 164 15.49 4.07 3.60
N LEU A 165 14.68 3.34 2.82
CA LEU A 165 15.09 2.09 2.17
C LEU A 165 16.19 2.30 1.12
N GLU A 166 16.11 3.35 0.30
CA GLU A 166 17.12 3.70 -0.69
C GLU A 166 18.44 4.11 -0.05
N THR A 167 18.41 4.68 1.16
CA THR A 167 19.63 4.92 1.95
C THR A 167 20.29 3.60 2.34
N LEU A 168 19.52 2.63 2.82
CA LEU A 168 20.05 1.30 3.16
C LEU A 168 20.60 0.57 1.94
N ARG A 169 19.83 0.55 0.84
CA ARG A 169 20.24 -0.09 -0.42
C ARG A 169 21.57 0.47 -0.94
N ARG A 170 21.71 1.80 -0.95
CA ARG A 170 22.96 2.47 -1.38
C ARG A 170 24.15 2.10 -0.50
N HIS A 171 23.98 2.03 0.83
CA HIS A 171 25.08 1.67 1.73
C HIS A 171 25.50 0.21 1.66
N LEU A 172 24.57 -0.70 1.35
CA LEU A 172 24.93 -2.09 1.11
C LEU A 172 25.81 -2.24 -0.14
N GLU A 173 25.84 -1.25 -1.04
CA GLU A 173 26.42 -1.35 -2.40
C GLU A 173 25.98 -2.66 -3.08
N ALA A 174 24.81 -3.15 -2.69
CA ALA A 174 24.29 -4.44 -3.04
C ALA A 174 23.67 -4.38 -4.45
N PRO A 175 24.17 -5.18 -5.39
CA PRO A 175 23.34 -6.11 -6.12
C PRO A 175 23.10 -7.34 -5.20
N VAL A 176 22.20 -7.25 -4.21
CA VAL A 176 21.76 -8.45 -3.47
C VAL A 176 20.53 -8.95 -4.23
N GLY A 177 20.79 -9.86 -5.17
CA GLY A 177 19.79 -10.48 -6.04
C GLY A 177 20.00 -10.26 -7.55
N GLY A 178 20.78 -9.23 -7.94
CA GLY A 178 21.23 -8.94 -9.32
C GLY A 178 21.47 -7.44 -9.58
N ASP A 179 21.53 -7.01 -10.84
CA ASP A 179 22.04 -5.71 -11.34
C ASP A 179 21.25 -4.42 -10.98
N GLY A 180 20.17 -4.46 -10.17
CA GLY A 180 19.33 -3.27 -10.01
C GLY A 180 18.54 -3.11 -8.71
N ALA A 181 17.98 -1.90 -8.53
CA ALA A 181 17.08 -1.59 -7.42
C ALA A 181 15.90 -2.56 -7.34
N THR A 182 15.38 -3.02 -8.48
CA THR A 182 14.27 -3.98 -8.56
C THR A 182 14.55 -5.26 -7.79
N GLU A 183 15.71 -5.90 -7.97
CA GLU A 183 16.00 -7.17 -7.28
C GLU A 183 16.11 -7.00 -5.78
N PHE A 184 16.71 -5.90 -5.30
CA PHE A 184 16.76 -5.60 -3.86
C PHE A 184 15.35 -5.62 -3.25
N TYR A 185 14.39 -4.94 -3.88
CA TYR A 185 13.03 -4.88 -3.33
C TYR A 185 12.24 -6.18 -3.55
N VAL A 186 12.43 -6.88 -4.67
CA VAL A 186 11.83 -8.20 -4.89
C VAL A 186 12.35 -9.21 -3.87
N ASP A 187 13.63 -9.16 -3.53
CA ASP A 187 14.21 -10.02 -2.50
C ASP A 187 13.59 -9.76 -1.12
N LEU A 188 13.44 -8.49 -0.73
CA LEU A 188 12.72 -8.15 0.50
C LEU A 188 11.26 -8.63 0.48
N LEU A 189 10.58 -8.59 -0.67
CA LEU A 189 9.20 -9.05 -0.81
C LEU A 189 9.05 -10.57 -0.58
N LYS A 190 10.12 -11.36 -0.79
CA LYS A 190 10.17 -12.81 -0.51
C LYS A 190 10.22 -13.13 0.99
N HIS A 191 10.59 -12.17 1.83
CA HIS A 191 10.68 -12.37 3.27
C HIS A 191 9.42 -11.87 3.98
N PRO A 192 8.96 -12.58 5.03
CA PRO A 192 7.94 -12.07 5.95
C PRO A 192 8.25 -10.64 6.40
N ILE A 193 7.23 -9.77 6.46
CA ILE A 193 7.41 -8.33 6.74
C ILE A 193 8.28 -8.10 7.99
N ARG A 194 8.02 -8.85 9.07
CA ARG A 194 8.75 -8.78 10.34
C ARG A 194 10.24 -9.16 10.25
N GLU A 195 10.64 -9.91 9.23
CA GLU A 195 11.99 -10.46 9.06
C GLU A 195 12.88 -9.55 8.20
N ARG A 196 12.28 -8.71 7.35
CA ARG A 196 13.01 -7.79 6.45
C ARG A 196 14.06 -6.92 7.13
N PRO A 197 13.81 -6.31 8.31
CA PRO A 197 14.85 -5.53 8.98
C PRO A 197 16.07 -6.40 9.32
N GLY A 198 15.83 -7.64 9.78
CA GLY A 198 16.88 -8.60 10.11
C GLY A 198 17.70 -9.02 8.90
N VAL A 199 17.03 -9.26 7.76
CA VAL A 199 17.69 -9.60 6.48
C VAL A 199 18.63 -8.48 6.04
N VAL A 200 18.14 -7.23 6.02
CA VAL A 200 18.93 -6.05 5.63
C VAL A 200 20.09 -5.83 6.60
N LEU A 201 19.85 -5.98 7.90
CA LEU A 201 20.89 -5.85 8.92
C LEU A 201 21.98 -6.92 8.76
N ALA A 202 21.59 -8.18 8.55
CA ALA A 202 22.50 -9.29 8.34
C ALA A 202 23.39 -9.09 7.10
N ALA A 203 22.82 -8.59 5.99
CA ALA A 203 23.59 -8.23 4.80
C ALA A 203 24.65 -7.14 5.12
N GLY A 204 24.27 -6.14 5.92
CA GLY A 204 25.20 -5.11 6.39
C GLY A 204 26.34 -5.61 7.25
N TYR A 205 26.11 -6.64 8.06
CA TYR A 205 27.16 -7.30 8.84
C TYR A 205 28.19 -8.04 7.98
N GLN A 206 27.88 -8.33 6.70
CA GLN A 206 28.85 -8.92 5.77
C GLN A 206 29.79 -7.88 5.15
N LEU A 207 29.53 -6.57 5.32
CA LEU A 207 30.39 -5.52 4.78
C LEU A 207 31.77 -5.49 5.46
N PRO A 208 32.81 -4.98 4.77
CA PRO A 208 34.09 -4.65 5.37
C PRO A 208 33.92 -3.73 6.57
N VAL A 209 34.78 -3.86 7.59
CA VAL A 209 34.63 -3.19 8.90
C VAL A 209 34.33 -1.68 8.78
N ALA A 210 35.10 -0.96 7.96
CA ALA A 210 34.90 0.48 7.78
C ALA A 210 33.50 0.83 7.23
N ARG A 211 33.01 0.05 6.25
CA ARG A 211 31.68 0.24 5.65
C ARG A 211 30.55 -0.25 6.54
N ARG A 212 30.78 -1.32 7.30
CA ARG A 212 29.83 -1.85 8.28
C ARG A 212 29.45 -0.81 9.31
N VAL A 213 30.41 -0.05 9.85
CA VAL A 213 30.13 1.02 10.83
C VAL A 213 29.19 2.07 10.23
N LEU A 214 29.48 2.55 9.02
CA LEU A 214 28.63 3.53 8.33
C LEU A 214 27.23 2.97 8.05
N PHE A 215 27.15 1.71 7.61
CA PHE A 215 25.88 1.05 7.37
C PHE A 215 25.07 0.88 8.67
N MET A 216 25.68 0.52 9.81
CA MET A 216 24.96 0.40 11.09
C MET A 216 24.34 1.74 11.52
N GLN A 217 25.04 2.85 11.29
CA GLN A 217 24.51 4.19 11.54
C GLN A 217 23.31 4.49 10.63
N ALA A 218 23.45 4.22 9.33
CA ALA A 218 22.38 4.38 8.35
C ALA A 218 21.17 3.48 8.67
N PHE A 219 21.41 2.22 9.04
CA PHE A 219 20.39 1.26 9.46
C PHE A 219 19.60 1.77 10.66
N SER A 220 20.29 2.22 11.72
CA SER A 220 19.63 2.76 12.89
C SER A 220 18.73 3.96 12.55
N ALA A 221 19.23 4.90 11.74
CA ALA A 221 18.48 6.08 11.35
C ALA A 221 17.26 5.75 10.46
N ALA A 222 17.46 4.95 9.42
CA ALA A 222 16.40 4.55 8.50
C ALA A 222 15.35 3.67 9.20
N ASN A 223 15.77 2.72 10.03
CA ASN A 223 14.84 1.84 10.74
C ASN A 223 13.96 2.64 11.71
N ALA A 224 14.50 3.69 12.35
CA ALA A 224 13.70 4.59 13.17
C ALA A 224 12.62 5.34 12.37
N VAL A 225 12.78 5.54 11.05
CA VAL A 225 11.72 6.05 10.16
C VAL A 225 10.74 4.94 9.80
N LEU A 226 11.26 3.76 9.40
CA LEU A 226 10.47 2.64 8.89
C LEU A 226 9.59 1.95 9.96
N THR A 227 9.92 2.10 11.24
CA THR A 227 9.11 1.58 12.35
C THR A 227 8.22 2.63 13.01
N ARG A 228 8.19 3.87 12.53
CA ARG A 228 7.23 4.87 13.02
C ARG A 228 5.84 4.52 12.49
N ASN A 229 4.90 4.30 13.40
CA ASN A 229 3.48 4.10 13.07
C ASN A 229 2.74 5.39 12.70
N VAL A 230 3.46 6.37 12.16
CA VAL A 230 2.91 7.69 11.83
C VAL A 230 2.95 7.83 10.32
N MET A 231 1.79 7.72 9.68
CA MET A 231 1.58 8.47 8.45
C MET A 231 1.19 9.90 8.87
N PRO A 232 1.82 10.95 8.33
CA PRO A 232 1.36 12.32 8.53
C PRO A 232 -0.07 12.51 8.03
#